data_AF-A0A518DNT3-F1
#
_entry.id   AF-A0A518DNT3-F1
#
_cell.length_a   1.000
_cell.length_b   1.000
_cell.length_c   1.000
_cell.angle_alpha   90.00
_cell.angle_beta   90.00
_cell.angle_gamma   90.00
#
_symmetry.space_group_name_H-M   'P 1'
#
loop_
_entity.id
_entity.type
_entity.pdbx_description
1 polymer ?
#
loop_
_entity_poly.entity_id
_entity_poly.type
_entity_poly.pdbx_seq_one_letter_code
_entity_poly.pdbx_strand_id
1 'polypeptide(L)'
;MKPTRIISAEDYQLQGAFQAVRSLLLSERYADRLDTPLGYWALPKDRRLPFAFLDRTLNDILHTSFSDLQATPGVGPKKITSLVKLLDRASKEEPTNSNANTVEEGCPSVVVDSSFDPSTVSELTWRKWRDTVRQANLGHVRFGRLAASLREAPSVIWETPLKYYLDYTLSEIRQLRAHGEKRVRTVLEVFHAIHRILENAPCDRRLAIRLAPWFVPGIESWIHQKLETAEPVDWEEMREHLIQPLLDQIAVDGGPDMRDLAETRLGIGETSINVREQARQLGVTRARVYQLFEECAAVMKVRWYEGGHLLDTLFYHARTCVSSEKTLDTLDEMQELLFPRRRARR
;
A
#
# COMPACT_ATOMS: atom_id res chain seq x y z
N MET A 1 -20.90 -45.83 -33.06
CA MET A 1 -19.81 -46.29 -32.19
C MET A 1 -18.95 -45.10 -31.83
N LYS A 2 -18.91 -44.69 -30.55
CA LYS A 2 -17.98 -43.63 -30.11
C LYS A 2 -16.56 -44.23 -30.15
N PRO A 3 -15.57 -43.60 -30.81
CA PRO A 3 -14.22 -44.13 -30.84
C PRO A 3 -13.69 -44.24 -29.41
N THR A 4 -13.25 -45.43 -29.03
CA THR A 4 -12.60 -45.71 -27.75
C THR A 4 -11.27 -44.98 -27.74
N ARG A 5 -11.25 -43.78 -27.17
CA ARG A 5 -10.05 -42.95 -27.08
C ARG A 5 -9.05 -43.69 -26.19
N ILE A 6 -7.87 -44.00 -26.71
CA ILE A 6 -6.79 -44.60 -25.94
C ILE A 6 -6.39 -43.56 -24.88
N ILE A 7 -6.68 -43.87 -23.62
CA ILE A 7 -6.39 -43.00 -22.48
C ILE A 7 -4.87 -43.04 -22.27
N SER A 8 -4.21 -41.89 -22.37
CA SER A 8 -2.76 -41.81 -22.17
C SER A 8 -2.41 -41.93 -20.69
N ALA A 9 -1.16 -42.27 -20.36
CA ALA A 9 -0.69 -42.29 -18.98
C ALA A 9 -0.81 -40.90 -18.30
N GLU A 10 -0.65 -39.82 -19.07
CA GLU A 10 -0.84 -38.44 -18.59
C GLU A 10 -2.31 -38.15 -18.22
N ASP A 11 -3.27 -38.71 -18.98
CA ASP A 11 -4.70 -38.56 -18.69
C ASP A 11 -5.08 -39.26 -17.37
N TYR A 12 -4.52 -40.44 -17.09
CA TYR A 12 -4.73 -41.14 -15.82
C TYR A 12 -4.18 -40.34 -14.63
N GLN A 13 -2.99 -39.74 -14.77
CA GLN A 13 -2.41 -38.88 -13.72
C GLN A 13 -3.27 -37.64 -13.46
N LEU A 14 -3.73 -36.97 -14.52
CA LEU A 14 -4.60 -35.80 -14.40
C LEU A 14 -5.96 -36.15 -13.79
N GLN A 15 -6.53 -37.30 -14.16
CA GLN A 15 -7.77 -37.81 -13.58
C GLN A 15 -7.58 -38.11 -12.08
N GLY A 16 -6.47 -38.74 -11.70
CA GLY A 16 -6.12 -38.99 -10.30
C GLY A 16 -5.98 -37.70 -9.49
N ALA A 17 -5.24 -36.72 -10.02
CA ALA A 17 -5.08 -35.40 -9.39
C ALA A 17 -6.42 -34.66 -9.25
N PHE A 18 -7.27 -34.70 -10.28
CA PHE A 18 -8.62 -34.14 -10.22
C PHE A 18 -9.47 -34.80 -9.14
N GLN A 19 -9.49 -36.13 -9.06
CA GLN A 19 -10.28 -36.85 -8.06
C GLN A 19 -9.79 -36.57 -6.63
N ALA A 20 -8.47 -36.47 -6.42
CA ALA A 20 -7.90 -36.13 -5.12
C ALA A 20 -8.30 -34.72 -4.67
N VAL A 21 -8.21 -33.72 -5.55
CA VAL A 21 -8.62 -32.35 -5.22
C VAL A 21 -10.15 -32.24 -5.08
N ARG A 22 -10.91 -33.01 -5.88
CA ARG A 22 -12.37 -33.07 -5.78
C ARG A 22 -12.83 -33.60 -4.43
N SER A 23 -12.27 -34.72 -3.97
CA SER A 23 -12.65 -35.29 -2.67
C SER A 23 -12.30 -34.33 -1.52
N LEU A 24 -11.18 -33.63 -1.62
CA LEU A 24 -10.78 -32.61 -0.65
C LEU A 24 -11.74 -31.42 -0.64
N LEU A 25 -12.03 -30.82 -1.79
CA LEU A 25 -12.90 -29.65 -1.91
C LEU A 25 -14.38 -29.92 -1.60
N LEU A 26 -14.85 -31.15 -1.78
CA LEU A 26 -16.22 -31.53 -1.40
C LEU A 26 -16.37 -31.83 0.10
N SER A 27 -15.30 -31.78 0.89
CA SER A 27 -15.40 -31.87 2.35
C SER A 27 -16.03 -30.61 2.95
N GLU A 28 -16.68 -30.75 4.11
CA GLU A 28 -17.35 -29.63 4.80
C GLU A 28 -16.42 -28.43 5.05
N ARG A 29 -15.11 -28.67 5.18
CA ARG A 29 -14.09 -27.63 5.38
C ARG A 29 -14.07 -26.55 4.30
N TYR A 30 -14.45 -26.86 3.07
CA TYR A 30 -14.38 -25.95 1.92
C TYR A 30 -15.76 -25.58 1.36
N ALA A 31 -16.84 -25.85 2.11
CA ALA A 31 -18.20 -25.61 1.66
C ALA A 31 -18.46 -24.13 1.29
N ASP A 32 -17.80 -23.19 1.97
CA ASP A 32 -17.86 -21.75 1.73
C ASP A 32 -17.39 -21.33 0.33
N ARG A 33 -16.58 -22.15 -0.33
CA ARG A 33 -15.98 -21.86 -1.65
C ARG A 33 -16.76 -22.47 -2.81
N LEU A 34 -17.69 -23.39 -2.55
CA LEU A 34 -18.36 -24.18 -3.59
C LEU A 34 -19.18 -23.32 -4.57
N ASP A 35 -19.81 -22.26 -4.08
CA ASP A 35 -20.61 -21.33 -4.89
C ASP A 35 -19.76 -20.26 -5.62
N THR A 36 -18.45 -20.25 -5.41
CA THR A 36 -17.56 -19.26 -6.02
C THR A 36 -17.10 -19.73 -7.42
N PRO A 37 -17.12 -18.84 -8.45
CA PRO A 37 -16.64 -19.19 -9.78
C PRO A 37 -15.16 -19.56 -9.83
N LEU A 38 -14.76 -20.51 -10.68
CA LEU A 38 -13.36 -20.96 -10.81
C LEU A 38 -12.38 -19.82 -11.13
N GLY A 39 -12.82 -18.81 -11.88
CA GLY A 39 -12.02 -17.65 -12.25
C GLY A 39 -11.49 -16.87 -11.04
N TYR A 40 -12.12 -17.02 -9.88
CA TYR A 40 -11.73 -16.38 -8.63
C TYR A 40 -10.30 -16.72 -8.17
N TRP A 41 -9.79 -17.91 -8.53
CA TRP A 41 -8.43 -18.36 -8.20
C TRP A 41 -7.42 -18.19 -9.34
N ALA A 42 -7.83 -17.62 -10.47
CA ALA A 42 -6.96 -17.37 -11.61
C ALA A 42 -6.00 -16.21 -11.31
N LEU A 43 -4.75 -16.35 -11.75
CA LEU A 43 -3.71 -15.33 -11.66
C LEU A 43 -3.44 -14.72 -13.05
N PRO A 44 -3.07 -13.42 -13.15
CA PRO A 44 -2.67 -12.78 -14.41
C PRO A 44 -1.60 -13.52 -15.21
N LYS A 45 -0.66 -14.20 -14.53
CA LYS A 45 0.41 -14.97 -15.17
C LYS A 45 -0.03 -16.36 -15.67
N ASP A 46 -1.24 -16.79 -15.33
CA ASP A 46 -1.73 -18.10 -15.75
C ASP A 46 -1.92 -18.15 -17.25
N ARG A 47 -1.20 -19.08 -17.87
CA ARG A 47 -1.31 -19.37 -19.30
C ARG A 47 -2.25 -20.54 -19.50
N ARG A 48 -2.98 -20.54 -20.63
CA ARG A 48 -3.88 -21.63 -21.05
C ARG A 48 -5.04 -21.85 -20.08
N LEU A 49 -5.65 -20.77 -19.61
CA LEU A 49 -6.84 -20.83 -18.77
C LEU A 49 -8.00 -21.54 -19.49
N PRO A 50 -8.77 -22.38 -18.79
CA PRO A 50 -9.95 -23.03 -19.33
C PRO A 50 -11.15 -22.07 -19.33
N PHE A 51 -11.17 -21.11 -20.26
CA PHE A 51 -12.21 -20.06 -20.33
C PHE A 51 -13.65 -20.58 -20.24
N ALA A 52 -13.93 -21.77 -20.79
CA ALA A 52 -15.24 -22.41 -20.72
C ALA A 52 -15.74 -22.71 -19.29
N PHE A 53 -14.84 -22.69 -18.29
CA PHE A 53 -15.15 -23.02 -16.91
C PHE A 53 -14.91 -21.87 -15.93
N LEU A 54 -14.35 -20.72 -16.35
CA LEU A 54 -13.98 -19.65 -15.42
C LEU A 54 -15.20 -19.03 -14.72
N ASP A 55 -16.34 -18.95 -15.41
CA ASP A 55 -17.59 -18.40 -14.86
C ASP A 55 -18.45 -19.46 -14.15
N ARG A 56 -18.05 -20.74 -14.20
CA ARG A 56 -18.76 -21.84 -13.52
C ARG A 56 -18.32 -21.92 -12.06
N THR A 57 -19.26 -22.23 -11.17
CA THR A 57 -18.98 -22.46 -9.75
C THR A 57 -18.12 -23.70 -9.55
N LEU A 58 -17.37 -23.76 -8.45
CA LEU A 58 -16.66 -24.99 -8.09
C LEU A 58 -17.64 -26.16 -7.94
N ASN A 59 -18.81 -25.93 -7.36
CA ASN A 59 -19.83 -26.95 -7.19
C ASN A 59 -20.21 -27.61 -8.53
N ASP A 60 -20.48 -26.79 -9.54
CA ASP A 60 -20.84 -27.28 -10.88
C ASP A 60 -19.70 -28.08 -11.52
N ILE A 61 -18.47 -27.60 -11.36
CA ILE A 61 -17.27 -28.23 -11.95
C ILE A 61 -16.99 -29.56 -11.27
N LEU A 62 -17.03 -29.61 -9.94
CA LEU A 62 -16.72 -30.80 -9.15
C LEU A 62 -17.79 -31.89 -9.32
N HIS A 63 -19.05 -31.53 -9.61
CA HIS A 63 -20.09 -32.48 -9.94
C HIS A 63 -20.05 -32.97 -11.40
N THR A 64 -19.30 -32.28 -12.28
CA THR A 64 -19.10 -32.72 -13.66
C THR A 64 -18.05 -33.84 -13.70
N SER A 65 -18.28 -34.90 -14.50
CA SER A 65 -17.30 -35.98 -14.63
C SER A 65 -16.03 -35.50 -15.32
N PHE A 66 -14.87 -36.08 -14.97
CA PHE A 66 -13.60 -35.73 -15.61
C PHE A 66 -13.63 -35.95 -17.13
N SER A 67 -14.32 -37.01 -17.58
CA SER A 67 -14.52 -37.31 -18.99
C SER A 67 -15.30 -36.20 -19.71
N ASP A 68 -16.33 -35.65 -19.08
CA ASP A 68 -17.15 -34.58 -19.68
C ASP A 68 -16.39 -33.24 -19.70
N LEU A 69 -15.61 -32.95 -18.66
CA LEU A 69 -14.71 -31.80 -18.63
C LEU A 69 -13.67 -31.87 -19.76
N GLN A 70 -13.07 -33.04 -19.99
CA GLN A 70 -12.12 -33.26 -21.10
C GLN A 70 -12.79 -33.22 -22.48
N ALA A 71 -14.05 -33.61 -22.58
CA ALA A 71 -14.81 -33.59 -23.83
C ALA A 71 -15.33 -32.20 -24.22
N THR A 72 -15.17 -31.19 -23.34
CA THR A 72 -15.66 -29.84 -23.59
C THR A 72 -14.92 -29.20 -24.79
N PRO A 73 -15.64 -28.68 -25.81
CA PRO A 73 -15.03 -28.05 -26.97
C PRO A 73 -14.04 -26.95 -26.59
N GLY A 74 -12.86 -26.97 -27.20
CA GLY A 74 -11.81 -25.98 -26.93
C GLY A 74 -11.05 -26.17 -25.61
N VAL A 75 -11.30 -27.24 -24.86
CA VAL A 75 -10.57 -27.61 -23.63
C VAL A 75 -9.65 -28.81 -23.91
N GLY A 76 -8.40 -28.52 -24.29
CA GLY A 76 -7.39 -29.55 -24.50
C GLY A 76 -6.66 -29.98 -23.21
N PRO A 77 -5.74 -30.97 -23.28
CA PRO A 77 -5.03 -31.52 -22.11
C PRO A 77 -4.33 -30.45 -21.27
N LYS A 78 -3.67 -29.49 -21.92
CA LYS A 78 -2.98 -28.38 -21.26
C LYS A 78 -3.92 -27.45 -20.48
N LYS A 79 -5.17 -27.27 -20.94
CA LYS A 79 -6.19 -26.48 -20.24
C LYS A 79 -6.78 -27.27 -19.06
N ILE A 80 -6.89 -28.59 -19.18
CA ILE A 80 -7.26 -29.48 -18.06
C ILE A 80 -6.20 -29.45 -16.97
N THR A 81 -4.91 -29.47 -17.33
CA THR A 81 -3.84 -29.26 -16.35
C THR A 81 -3.99 -27.91 -15.63
N SER A 82 -4.33 -26.84 -16.36
CA SER A 82 -4.60 -25.53 -15.74
C SER A 82 -5.84 -25.56 -14.84
N LEU A 83 -6.90 -26.27 -15.21
CA LEU A 83 -8.09 -26.47 -14.39
C LEU A 83 -7.73 -27.13 -13.06
N VAL A 84 -7.02 -28.26 -13.10
CA VAL A 84 -6.59 -28.98 -11.89
C VAL A 84 -5.71 -28.10 -11.00
N LYS A 85 -4.82 -27.28 -11.59
CA LYS A 85 -4.02 -26.30 -10.84
C LYS A 85 -4.87 -25.23 -10.13
N LEU A 86 -5.94 -24.74 -10.77
CA LEU A 86 -6.85 -23.77 -10.14
C LEU A 86 -7.63 -24.41 -8.99
N LEU A 87 -8.10 -25.65 -9.17
CA LEU A 87 -8.76 -26.42 -8.12
C LEU A 87 -7.80 -26.70 -6.95
N ASP A 88 -6.55 -27.07 -7.23
CA ASP A 88 -5.52 -27.26 -6.20
C ASP A 88 -5.30 -25.98 -5.38
N ARG A 89 -5.24 -24.81 -6.03
CA ARG A 89 -5.20 -23.52 -5.30
C ARG A 89 -6.45 -23.28 -4.47
N ALA A 90 -7.64 -23.64 -4.98
CA ALA A 90 -8.88 -23.52 -4.23
C ALA A 90 -8.87 -24.40 -2.98
N SER A 91 -8.15 -25.53 -2.99
CA SER A 91 -8.00 -26.41 -1.84
C SER A 91 -6.94 -25.96 -0.82
N LYS A 92 -6.10 -24.97 -1.16
CA LYS A 92 -5.14 -24.39 -0.22
C LYS A 92 -5.84 -23.34 0.63
N GLU A 93 -5.63 -23.42 1.95
CA GLU A 93 -6.21 -22.46 2.89
C GLU A 93 -5.64 -21.05 2.71
N GLU A 94 -4.38 -20.97 2.27
CA GLU A 94 -3.69 -19.73 1.96
C GLU A 94 -2.93 -19.82 0.62
N PRO A 95 -2.87 -18.73 -0.17
CA PRO A 95 -1.83 -18.60 -1.17
C PRO A 95 -0.50 -18.52 -0.42
N THR A 96 0.29 -19.59 -0.51
CA THR A 96 1.61 -19.72 0.11
C THR A 96 2.55 -18.64 -0.43
N ASN A 97 2.54 -17.46 0.17
CA ASN A 97 3.61 -16.47 0.02
C ASN A 97 4.71 -16.81 1.04
N SER A 98 5.32 -17.99 0.91
CA SER A 98 6.47 -18.37 1.73
C SER A 98 7.75 -17.81 1.11
N ASN A 99 8.05 -16.55 1.43
CA ASN A 99 9.43 -16.09 1.55
C ASN A 99 9.75 -16.06 3.05
N ALA A 100 10.06 -17.21 3.62
CA ALA A 100 10.60 -17.30 4.97
C ALA A 100 12.12 -17.11 4.87
N ASN A 101 12.61 -15.91 5.19
CA ASN A 101 14.01 -15.69 5.50
C ASN A 101 14.17 -15.19 6.94
N THR A 102 15.18 -15.76 7.55
CA THR A 102 15.65 -15.69 8.94
C THR A 102 15.84 -14.25 9.40
N VAL A 103 15.34 -13.94 10.60
CA VAL A 103 15.49 -12.63 11.26
C VAL A 103 16.78 -12.65 12.09
N GLU A 104 17.75 -11.82 11.73
CA GLU A 104 18.80 -11.37 12.64
C GLU A 104 18.25 -10.20 13.49
N GLU A 105 18.57 -10.21 14.78
CA GLU A 105 18.07 -9.26 15.78
C GLU A 105 18.72 -7.87 15.60
N GLY A 106 17.90 -6.88 15.23
CA GLY A 106 18.26 -5.46 15.27
C GLY A 106 17.21 -4.62 14.55
N CYS A 107 16.40 -3.85 15.31
CA CYS A 107 15.31 -2.95 14.88
C CYS A 107 14.38 -3.49 13.78
N PRO A 108 13.05 -3.61 14.00
CA PRO A 108 12.14 -4.06 12.96
C PRO A 108 11.96 -2.95 11.92
N SER A 109 12.95 -2.78 11.04
CA SER A 109 12.69 -2.32 9.69
C SER A 109 11.78 -3.38 9.10
N VAL A 110 10.48 -3.11 9.11
CA VAL A 110 9.55 -3.79 8.22
C VAL A 110 9.98 -3.32 6.83
N VAL A 111 11.04 -3.94 6.31
CA VAL A 111 11.40 -3.92 4.91
C VAL A 111 10.14 -4.44 4.25
N VAL A 112 9.37 -3.52 3.68
CA VAL A 112 8.30 -3.87 2.75
C VAL A 112 9.03 -4.69 1.70
N ASP A 113 8.81 -6.01 1.77
CA ASP A 113 9.50 -7.01 0.98
C ASP A 113 9.51 -6.51 -0.46
N SER A 114 10.68 -6.14 -0.98
CA SER A 114 10.83 -5.46 -2.27
C SER A 114 10.41 -6.37 -3.43
N SER A 115 9.99 -7.60 -3.13
CA SER A 115 9.39 -8.56 -4.03
C SER A 115 7.86 -8.56 -4.05
N PHE A 116 7.17 -7.46 -3.71
CA PHE A 116 5.72 -7.41 -3.95
C PHE A 116 5.42 -7.54 -5.46
N ASP A 117 4.78 -8.65 -5.83
CA ASP A 117 4.37 -8.92 -7.21
C ASP A 117 2.84 -8.80 -7.35
N PRO A 118 2.30 -7.74 -7.98
CA PRO A 118 0.85 -7.56 -8.14
C PRO A 118 0.21 -8.66 -8.99
N SER A 119 0.99 -9.42 -9.77
CA SER A 119 0.49 -10.48 -10.63
C SER A 119 0.26 -11.81 -9.92
N THR A 120 0.67 -11.94 -8.65
CA THR A 120 0.37 -13.12 -7.81
C THR A 120 -0.90 -12.93 -6.98
N VAL A 121 -1.49 -11.73 -7.02
CA VAL A 121 -2.71 -11.42 -6.27
C VAL A 121 -3.92 -12.02 -6.98
N SER A 122 -4.59 -12.94 -6.29
CA SER A 122 -5.88 -13.52 -6.70
C SER A 122 -7.05 -12.70 -6.13
N GLU A 123 -8.26 -12.93 -6.63
CA GLU A 123 -9.47 -12.27 -6.09
C GLU A 123 -9.74 -12.69 -4.63
N LEU A 124 -9.36 -13.92 -4.25
CA LEU A 124 -9.39 -14.41 -2.86
C LEU A 124 -8.48 -13.57 -1.97
N THR A 125 -7.23 -13.42 -2.39
CA THR A 125 -6.22 -12.63 -1.68
C THR A 125 -6.70 -11.18 -1.52
N TRP A 126 -7.21 -10.59 -2.60
CA TRP A 126 -7.72 -9.23 -2.59
C TRP A 126 -8.90 -9.06 -1.64
N ARG A 127 -9.87 -9.99 -1.64
CA ARG A 127 -10.99 -9.99 -0.69
C ARG A 127 -10.50 -10.05 0.75
N LYS A 128 -9.57 -10.95 1.10
CA LYS A 128 -8.99 -11.07 2.46
C LYS A 128 -8.40 -9.73 2.93
N TRP A 129 -7.65 -9.05 2.05
CA TRP A 129 -7.04 -7.76 2.38
C TRP A 129 -8.09 -6.67 2.60
N ARG A 130 -9.10 -6.59 1.73
CA ARG A 130 -10.22 -5.65 1.90
C ARG A 130 -10.97 -5.87 3.21
N ASP A 131 -11.23 -7.13 3.56
CA ASP A 131 -11.95 -7.47 4.80
C ASP A 131 -11.12 -7.12 6.04
N THR A 132 -9.80 -7.25 5.98
CA THR A 132 -8.91 -6.80 7.06
C THR A 132 -9.02 -5.28 7.28
N VAL A 133 -9.02 -4.50 6.19
CA VAL A 133 -9.20 -3.04 6.25
C VAL A 133 -10.59 -2.66 6.80
N ARG A 134 -11.64 -3.40 6.43
CA ARG A 134 -13.00 -3.21 6.97
C ARG A 134 -13.06 -3.49 8.47
N GLN A 135 -12.53 -4.64 8.89
CA GLN A 135 -12.55 -5.08 10.29
C GLN A 135 -11.78 -4.12 11.20
N ALA A 136 -10.66 -3.57 10.72
CA ALA A 136 -9.89 -2.56 11.44
C ALA A 136 -10.45 -1.12 11.34
N ASN A 137 -11.60 -0.93 10.68
CA ASN A 137 -12.24 0.38 10.47
C ASN A 137 -11.31 1.44 9.83
N LEU A 138 -10.39 1.01 8.97
CA LEU A 138 -9.40 1.89 8.34
C LEU A 138 -9.90 2.56 7.05
N GLY A 139 -11.17 2.36 6.69
CA GLY A 139 -11.73 2.88 5.43
C GLY A 139 -11.67 4.41 5.30
N HIS A 140 -11.60 5.15 6.40
CA HIS A 140 -11.49 6.61 6.40
C HIS A 140 -10.05 7.12 6.18
N VAL A 141 -9.04 6.27 6.34
CA VAL A 141 -7.64 6.65 6.16
C VAL A 141 -7.37 6.95 4.69
N ARG A 142 -6.65 8.04 4.43
CA ARG A 142 -6.25 8.44 3.07
C ARG A 142 -5.17 7.50 2.55
N PHE A 143 -5.30 7.08 1.30
CA PHE A 143 -4.37 6.16 0.65
C PHE A 143 -2.91 6.66 0.70
N GLY A 144 -2.68 7.92 0.35
CA GLY A 144 -1.32 8.46 0.29
C GLY A 144 -0.60 8.49 1.65
N ARG A 145 -1.34 8.47 2.77
CA ARG A 145 -0.73 8.38 4.09
C ARG A 145 0.06 7.08 4.26
N LEU A 146 -0.42 5.98 3.68
CA LEU A 146 0.10 4.63 3.88
C LEU A 146 0.90 4.10 2.67
N ALA A 147 0.97 4.85 1.57
CA ALA A 147 1.79 4.49 0.43
C ALA A 147 3.29 4.43 0.81
N ALA A 148 4.07 3.53 0.22
CA ALA A 148 5.51 3.50 0.46
C ALA A 148 6.18 4.80 0.00
N SER A 149 5.82 5.29 -1.19
CA SER A 149 6.21 6.59 -1.73
C SER A 149 5.06 7.21 -2.51
N LEU A 150 4.89 8.52 -2.38
CA LEU A 150 3.93 9.30 -3.17
C LEU A 150 4.38 9.51 -4.62
N ARG A 151 5.66 9.28 -4.96
CA ARG A 151 6.19 9.42 -6.34
C ARG A 151 5.58 8.41 -7.31
N GLU A 152 5.17 7.26 -6.78
CA GLU A 152 4.63 6.16 -7.57
C GLU A 152 3.12 6.27 -7.78
N ALA A 153 2.47 7.07 -6.95
CA ALA A 153 1.04 7.33 -6.96
C ALA A 153 0.75 8.73 -7.55
N PRO A 154 -0.19 8.87 -8.49
CA PRO A 154 -0.66 10.20 -8.91
C PRO A 154 -1.32 10.94 -7.75
N SER A 155 -1.16 12.27 -7.72
CA SER A 155 -1.72 13.13 -6.68
C SER A 155 -3.23 12.97 -6.45
N VAL A 156 -3.98 12.65 -7.52
CA VAL A 156 -5.44 12.43 -7.47
C VAL A 156 -5.83 11.31 -6.48
N ILE A 157 -4.99 10.29 -6.31
CA ILE A 157 -5.31 9.17 -5.41
C ILE A 157 -4.76 9.36 -4.00
N TRP A 158 -3.93 10.38 -3.75
CA TRP A 158 -3.32 10.60 -2.43
C TRP A 158 -4.38 10.85 -1.35
N GLU A 159 -5.39 11.66 -1.66
CA GLU A 159 -6.47 12.00 -0.74
C GLU A 159 -7.64 11.01 -0.77
N THR A 160 -7.63 10.05 -1.69
CA THR A 160 -8.69 9.04 -1.80
C THR A 160 -8.71 8.17 -0.54
N PRO A 161 -9.83 8.07 0.19
CA PRO A 161 -9.92 7.22 1.36
C PRO A 161 -9.94 5.75 0.95
N LEU A 162 -9.36 4.87 1.77
CA LEU A 162 -9.29 3.43 1.46
C LEU A 162 -10.66 2.81 1.19
N LYS A 163 -11.73 3.31 1.81
CA LYS A 163 -13.11 2.86 1.59
C LYS A 163 -13.53 2.87 0.12
N TYR A 164 -12.97 3.77 -0.68
CA TYR A 164 -13.24 3.83 -2.12
C TYR A 164 -12.91 2.51 -2.82
N TYR A 165 -11.84 1.82 -2.40
CA TYR A 165 -11.39 0.58 -3.02
C TYR A 165 -12.05 -0.67 -2.42
N LEU A 166 -12.74 -0.55 -1.28
CA LEU A 166 -13.29 -1.69 -0.57
C LEU A 166 -14.40 -2.37 -1.36
N ASP A 167 -15.13 -1.66 -2.21
CA ASP A 167 -16.29 -2.24 -2.90
C ASP A 167 -15.97 -2.77 -4.30
N TYR A 168 -14.74 -2.59 -4.77
CA TYR A 168 -14.29 -3.11 -6.07
C TYR A 168 -13.60 -4.47 -5.95
N THR A 169 -13.95 -5.38 -6.85
CA THR A 169 -13.19 -6.60 -7.14
C THR A 169 -11.83 -6.26 -7.78
N LEU A 170 -10.91 -7.21 -7.78
CA LEU A 170 -9.58 -7.04 -8.40
C LEU A 170 -9.72 -6.77 -9.91
N SER A 171 -10.67 -7.45 -10.56
CA SER A 171 -11.00 -7.21 -11.97
C SER A 171 -11.50 -5.78 -12.20
N GLU A 172 -12.43 -5.29 -11.38
CA GLU A 172 -12.98 -3.94 -11.53
C GLU A 172 -11.91 -2.87 -11.30
N ILE A 173 -11.04 -3.01 -10.29
CA ILE A 173 -9.95 -2.06 -10.03
C ILE A 173 -9.02 -1.96 -11.25
N ARG A 174 -8.71 -3.09 -11.90
CA ARG A 174 -7.89 -3.12 -13.13
C ARG A 174 -8.56 -2.47 -14.33
N GLN A 175 -9.88 -2.36 -14.34
CA GLN A 175 -10.67 -1.75 -15.41
C GLN A 175 -11.01 -0.27 -15.16
N LEU A 176 -10.71 0.27 -13.98
CA LEU A 176 -10.94 1.68 -13.69
C LEU A 176 -10.14 2.54 -14.66
N ARG A 177 -10.84 3.40 -15.43
CA ARG A 177 -10.24 4.26 -16.46
C ARG A 177 -9.11 5.16 -15.94
N ALA A 178 -9.17 5.52 -14.66
CA ALA A 178 -8.16 6.33 -14.00
C ALA A 178 -7.03 5.51 -13.36
N HIS A 179 -7.04 4.17 -13.43
CA HIS A 179 -6.10 3.30 -12.74
C HIS A 179 -5.37 2.41 -13.75
N GLY A 180 -4.31 2.94 -14.37
CA GLY A 180 -3.36 2.10 -15.10
C GLY A 180 -2.63 1.13 -14.18
N GLU A 181 -1.96 0.11 -14.74
CA GLU A 181 -1.32 -0.99 -13.99
C GLU A 181 -0.43 -0.52 -12.83
N LYS A 182 0.36 0.55 -13.03
CA LYS A 182 1.20 1.12 -11.96
C LYS A 182 0.38 1.58 -10.75
N ARG A 183 -0.78 2.18 -10.97
CA ARG A 183 -1.66 2.68 -9.90
C ARG A 183 -2.33 1.51 -9.18
N VAL A 184 -2.77 0.51 -9.93
CA VAL A 184 -3.33 -0.73 -9.36
C VAL A 184 -2.30 -1.40 -8.46
N ARG A 185 -1.05 -1.52 -8.93
CA ARG A 185 0.06 -2.06 -8.13
C ARG A 185 0.19 -1.34 -6.79
N THR A 186 0.28 -0.01 -6.77
CA THR A 186 0.41 0.75 -5.51
C THR A 186 -0.81 0.57 -4.60
N VAL A 187 -2.02 0.46 -5.16
CA VAL A 187 -3.23 0.13 -4.38
C VAL A 187 -3.08 -1.22 -3.70
N LEU A 188 -2.68 -2.25 -4.45
CA LEU A 188 -2.49 -3.59 -3.91
C LEU A 188 -1.37 -3.65 -2.87
N GLU A 189 -0.27 -2.92 -3.07
CA GLU A 189 0.85 -2.83 -2.12
C GLU A 189 0.42 -2.26 -0.77
N VAL A 190 -0.37 -1.19 -0.76
CA VAL A 190 -0.87 -0.58 0.49
C VAL A 190 -1.78 -1.56 1.24
N PHE A 191 -2.72 -2.18 0.55
CA PHE A 191 -3.61 -3.17 1.16
C PHE A 191 -2.87 -4.41 1.67
N HIS A 192 -1.86 -4.85 0.92
CA HIS A 192 -0.97 -5.92 1.35
C HIS A 192 -0.21 -5.56 2.63
N ALA A 193 0.40 -4.37 2.68
CA ALA A 193 1.14 -3.89 3.85
C ALA A 193 0.24 -3.78 5.08
N ILE A 194 -0.96 -3.21 4.92
CA ILE A 194 -1.95 -3.13 6.01
C ILE A 194 -2.33 -4.54 6.50
N HIS A 195 -2.65 -5.44 5.57
CA HIS A 195 -3.00 -6.81 5.92
C HIS A 195 -1.89 -7.52 6.70
N ARG A 196 -0.64 -7.39 6.25
CA ARG A 196 0.54 -7.98 6.91
C ARG A 196 0.77 -7.45 8.32
N ILE A 197 0.59 -6.15 8.53
CA ILE A 197 0.72 -5.52 9.84
C ILE A 197 -0.37 -6.03 10.79
N LEU A 198 -1.61 -6.14 10.29
CA LEU A 198 -2.77 -6.48 11.12
C LEU A 198 -3.00 -7.97 11.31
N GLU A 199 -2.54 -8.83 10.40
CA GLU A 199 -2.68 -10.28 10.50
C GLU A 199 -1.99 -10.83 11.77
N ASN A 200 -0.91 -10.18 12.20
CA ASN A 200 -0.18 -10.53 13.42
C ASN A 200 -0.55 -9.64 14.62
N ALA A 201 -1.40 -8.64 14.42
CA ALA A 201 -1.78 -7.75 15.50
C ALA A 201 -2.76 -8.46 16.45
N PRO A 202 -2.56 -8.38 17.77
CA PRO A 202 -3.49 -8.99 18.72
C PRO A 202 -4.86 -8.34 18.59
N CYS A 203 -5.87 -9.13 18.20
CA CYS A 203 -7.28 -8.73 18.12
C CYS A 203 -7.93 -8.61 19.51
N ASP A 204 -7.23 -8.03 20.49
CA ASP A 204 -7.84 -7.67 21.77
C ASP A 204 -8.69 -6.42 21.58
N ARG A 205 -9.99 -6.52 21.87
CA ARG A 205 -10.95 -5.40 21.79
C ARG A 205 -10.60 -4.23 22.72
N ARG A 206 -9.59 -4.37 23.58
CA ARG A 206 -9.11 -3.34 24.51
C ARG A 206 -8.08 -2.40 23.90
N LEU A 207 -7.48 -2.76 22.76
CA LEU A 207 -6.41 -1.97 22.14
C LEU A 207 -6.89 -1.33 20.83
N ALA A 208 -6.47 -0.09 20.60
CA ALA A 208 -6.67 0.61 19.35
C ALA A 208 -5.36 0.66 18.55
N ILE A 209 -5.42 0.37 17.25
CA ILE A 209 -4.26 0.42 16.35
C ILE A 209 -4.35 1.70 15.52
N ARG A 210 -3.33 2.56 15.60
CA ARG A 210 -3.19 3.74 14.75
C ARG A 210 -2.10 3.49 13.71
N LEU A 211 -2.46 3.49 12.44
CA LEU A 211 -1.48 3.45 11.34
C LEU A 211 -1.03 4.88 11.00
N ALA A 212 0.29 5.09 11.00
CA ALA A 212 0.92 6.35 10.64
C ALA A 212 2.22 6.08 9.87
N PRO A 213 2.71 7.05 9.07
CA PRO A 213 4.07 6.98 8.54
C PRO A 213 5.08 6.86 9.68
N TRP A 214 6.18 6.13 9.44
CA TRP A 214 7.17 5.80 10.47
C TRP A 214 7.80 7.02 11.15
N PHE A 215 7.95 8.13 10.44
CA PHE A 215 8.56 9.35 10.97
C PHE A 215 7.64 10.12 11.94
N VAL A 216 6.32 9.91 11.85
CA VAL A 216 5.33 10.70 12.60
C VAL A 216 5.36 10.42 14.11
N PRO A 217 5.32 9.16 14.60
CA PRO A 217 5.33 8.91 16.04
C PRO A 217 6.51 9.52 16.80
N GLY A 218 7.71 9.51 16.20
CA GLY A 218 8.91 10.10 16.79
C GLY A 218 8.78 11.61 16.95
N ILE A 219 8.37 12.30 15.87
CA ILE A 219 8.13 13.75 15.90
C ILE A 219 7.05 14.10 16.94
N GLU A 220 5.90 13.42 16.91
CA GLU A 220 4.79 13.73 17.81
C GLU A 220 5.18 13.53 19.27
N SER A 221 5.90 12.46 19.59
CA SER A 221 6.37 12.19 20.96
C SER A 221 7.33 13.28 21.44
N TRP A 222 8.27 13.70 20.59
CA TRP A 222 9.20 14.79 20.93
C TRP A 222 8.47 16.13 21.13
N ILE A 223 7.51 16.48 20.25
CA ILE A 223 6.69 17.68 20.43
C ILE A 223 5.93 17.64 21.76
N HIS A 224 5.25 16.53 22.05
CA HIS A 224 4.49 16.39 23.30
C HIS A 224 5.38 16.51 24.54
N GLN A 225 6.55 15.87 24.52
CA GLN A 225 7.53 16.01 25.61
C GLN A 225 7.93 17.47 25.81
N LYS A 226 8.22 18.21 24.73
CA LYS A 226 8.60 19.63 24.84
C LYS A 226 7.47 20.52 25.36
N LEU A 227 6.22 20.22 25.00
CA LEU A 227 5.07 20.94 25.53
C LEU A 227 4.84 20.67 27.03
N GLU A 228 5.37 19.58 27.58
CA GLU A 228 5.25 19.23 29.00
C GLU A 228 6.37 19.82 29.87
N THR A 229 7.59 19.99 29.34
CA THR A 229 8.75 20.37 30.18
C THR A 229 8.91 21.87 30.44
N ALA A 230 8.13 22.75 29.80
CA ALA A 230 8.26 24.22 29.88
C ALA A 230 9.67 24.75 29.56
N GLU A 231 10.51 23.93 28.93
CA GLU A 231 11.87 24.28 28.53
C GLU A 231 11.89 24.93 27.15
N PRO A 232 12.86 25.83 26.88
CA PRO A 232 13.07 26.33 25.53
C PRO A 232 13.39 25.19 24.57
N VAL A 233 12.88 25.29 23.35
CA VAL A 233 13.20 24.36 22.26
C VAL A 233 14.60 24.65 21.75
N ASP A 234 15.51 23.71 21.96
CA ASP A 234 16.88 23.78 21.47
C ASP A 234 16.93 23.57 19.94
N TRP A 235 17.86 24.27 19.29
CA TRP A 235 18.03 24.21 17.84
C TRP A 235 18.49 22.83 17.36
N GLU A 236 19.44 22.20 18.05
CA GLU A 236 19.99 20.91 17.63
C GLU A 236 18.97 19.79 17.80
N GLU A 237 18.26 19.78 18.93
CA GLU A 237 17.16 18.84 19.14
C GLU A 237 16.03 19.01 18.12
N MET A 238 15.65 20.25 17.80
CA MET A 238 14.64 20.52 16.77
C MET A 238 15.12 20.02 15.39
N ARG A 239 16.39 20.24 15.07
CA ARG A 239 16.97 19.76 13.82
C ARG A 239 16.91 18.23 13.73
N GLU A 240 17.32 17.54 14.78
CA GLU A 240 17.39 16.07 14.82
C GLU A 240 16.00 15.42 14.85
N HIS A 241 15.11 15.90 15.72
CA HIS A 241 13.85 15.20 16.01
C HIS A 241 12.65 15.69 15.19
N LEU A 242 12.73 16.87 14.57
CA LEU A 242 11.64 17.43 13.79
C LEU A 242 12.04 17.65 12.32
N ILE A 243 13.12 18.39 12.07
CA ILE A 243 13.48 18.81 10.71
C ILE A 243 13.96 17.64 9.87
N GLN A 244 14.97 16.90 10.35
CA GLN A 244 15.61 15.84 9.56
C GLN A 244 14.60 14.75 9.15
N PRO A 245 13.72 14.23 10.03
CA PRO A 245 12.74 13.22 9.65
C PRO A 245 11.73 13.74 8.60
N LEU A 246 11.38 15.03 8.64
CA LEU A 246 10.52 15.65 7.62
C LEU A 246 11.23 15.75 6.27
N LEU A 247 12.50 16.20 6.26
CA LEU A 247 13.30 16.27 5.03
C LEU A 247 13.55 14.89 4.42
N ASP A 248 13.81 13.88 5.25
CA ASP A 248 13.98 12.50 4.79
C ASP A 248 12.68 11.98 4.16
N GLN A 249 11.52 12.29 4.74
CA GLN A 249 10.23 11.95 4.13
C GLN A 249 9.99 12.71 2.81
N ILE A 250 10.36 14.00 2.71
CA ILE A 250 10.29 14.75 1.45
C ILE A 250 11.18 14.10 0.39
N ALA A 251 12.37 13.62 0.76
CA ALA A 251 13.25 12.91 -0.17
C ALA A 251 12.60 11.62 -0.72
N VAL A 252 11.89 10.87 0.12
CA VAL A 252 11.16 9.66 -0.27
C VAL A 252 9.99 9.96 -1.22
N ASP A 253 9.23 11.01 -0.94
CA ASP A 253 7.97 11.34 -1.64
C ASP A 253 8.12 12.32 -2.81
N GLY A 254 9.17 13.14 -2.80
CA GLY A 254 9.44 14.19 -3.79
C GLY A 254 10.76 14.00 -4.53
N GLY A 255 11.71 13.24 -3.98
CA GLY A 255 13.05 13.05 -4.52
C GLY A 255 14.09 14.01 -3.92
N PRO A 256 15.38 13.82 -4.27
CA PRO A 256 16.49 14.58 -3.69
C PRO A 256 16.39 16.08 -3.96
N ASP A 257 16.06 16.49 -5.19
CA ASP A 257 15.94 17.92 -5.54
C ASP A 257 14.92 18.67 -4.66
N MET A 258 13.83 18.00 -4.27
CA MET A 258 12.79 18.58 -3.41
C MET A 258 13.26 18.69 -1.96
N ARG A 259 14.01 17.69 -1.48
CA ARG A 259 14.68 17.73 -0.17
C ARG A 259 15.67 18.90 -0.13
N ASP A 260 16.57 18.98 -1.10
CA ASP A 260 17.62 20.01 -1.15
C ASP A 260 17.01 21.42 -1.22
N LEU A 261 15.94 21.57 -1.98
CA LEU A 261 15.17 22.81 -2.05
C LEU A 261 14.55 23.17 -0.69
N ALA A 262 13.93 22.21 -0.02
CA ALA A 262 13.33 22.42 1.30
C ALA A 262 14.40 22.75 2.35
N GLU A 263 15.51 22.01 2.36
CA GLU A 263 16.65 22.21 3.26
C GLU A 263 17.25 23.61 3.12
N THR A 264 17.45 24.05 1.88
CA THR A 264 17.93 25.39 1.56
C THR A 264 16.94 26.48 1.95
N ARG A 265 15.63 26.23 1.79
CA ARG A 265 14.58 27.19 2.15
C ARG A 265 14.52 27.44 3.66
N LEU A 266 14.86 26.43 4.47
CA LEU A 266 14.88 26.47 5.92
C LEU A 266 16.22 26.99 6.50
N GLY A 267 17.20 27.31 5.67
CA GLY A 267 18.51 27.81 6.11
C GLY A 267 19.32 26.78 6.92
N ILE A 268 19.17 25.49 6.61
CA ILE A 268 19.90 24.42 7.30
C ILE A 268 21.29 24.30 6.66
N GLY A 269 22.35 24.47 7.45
CA GLY A 269 23.74 24.37 6.99
C GLY A 269 24.30 25.65 6.33
N GLU A 270 23.46 26.44 5.66
CA GLU A 270 23.83 27.71 5.01
C GLU A 270 22.74 28.79 5.20
N THR A 271 23.05 30.04 4.83
CA THR A 271 22.08 31.13 4.84
C THR A 271 20.95 30.85 3.84
N SER A 272 19.69 31.07 4.23
CA SER A 272 18.55 30.95 3.32
C SER A 272 18.74 31.81 2.08
N ILE A 273 18.77 31.19 0.89
CA ILE A 273 18.90 31.91 -0.38
C ILE A 273 17.53 32.22 -0.98
N ASN A 274 17.47 33.30 -1.77
CA ASN A 274 16.22 33.71 -2.40
C ASN A 274 15.81 32.74 -3.53
N VAL A 275 14.52 32.75 -3.89
CA VAL A 275 13.94 31.88 -4.94
C VAL A 275 14.67 32.00 -6.29
N ARG A 276 15.24 33.17 -6.61
CA ARG A 276 15.96 33.39 -7.88
C ARG A 276 17.30 32.65 -7.89
N GLU A 277 18.01 32.64 -6.76
CA GLU A 277 19.26 31.90 -6.58
C GLU A 277 19.02 30.39 -6.56
N GLN A 278 17.97 29.93 -5.86
CA GLN A 278 17.56 28.52 -5.85
C GLN A 278 17.25 28.00 -7.26
N ALA A 279 16.46 28.78 -8.02
CA ALA A 279 16.14 28.46 -9.41
C ALA A 279 17.41 28.33 -10.27
N ARG A 280 18.40 29.21 -10.07
CA ARG A 280 19.68 29.17 -10.78
C ARG A 280 20.51 27.94 -10.41
N GLN A 281 20.59 27.58 -9.12
CA GLN A 281 21.34 26.40 -8.66
C GLN A 281 20.75 25.09 -9.19
N LEU A 282 19.42 24.97 -9.19
CA LEU A 282 18.71 23.80 -9.68
C LEU A 282 18.56 23.76 -11.21
N GLY A 283 18.96 24.83 -11.91
CA GLY A 283 18.80 24.92 -13.37
C GLY A 283 17.33 24.96 -13.82
N VAL A 284 16.41 25.44 -12.97
CA VAL A 284 14.97 25.51 -13.26
C VAL A 284 14.45 26.95 -13.24
N THR A 285 13.18 27.14 -13.63
CA THR A 285 12.53 28.46 -13.55
C THR A 285 12.03 28.74 -12.13
N ARG A 286 11.84 30.03 -11.79
CA ARG A 286 11.20 30.43 -10.52
C ARG A 286 9.81 29.80 -10.34
N ALA A 287 9.03 29.70 -11.41
CA ALA A 287 7.73 29.07 -11.39
C ALA A 287 7.83 27.60 -10.97
N ARG A 288 8.86 26.87 -11.45
CA ARG A 288 9.09 25.48 -11.03
C ARG A 288 9.47 25.37 -9.56
N VAL A 289 10.25 26.31 -9.02
CA VAL A 289 10.55 26.36 -7.57
C VAL A 289 9.27 26.50 -6.74
N TYR A 290 8.38 27.43 -7.10
CA TYR A 290 7.10 27.56 -6.40
C TYR A 290 6.23 26.30 -6.51
N GLN A 291 6.20 25.66 -7.67
CA GLN A 291 5.50 24.37 -7.82
C GLN A 291 6.08 23.29 -6.89
N LEU A 292 7.41 23.21 -6.77
CA LEU A 292 8.06 22.26 -5.86
C LEU A 292 7.71 22.54 -4.39
N PHE A 293 7.62 23.81 -3.99
CA PHE A 293 7.14 24.16 -2.64
C PHE A 293 5.67 23.78 -2.42
N GLU A 294 4.80 24.00 -3.42
CA GLU A 294 3.40 23.53 -3.37
C GLU A 294 3.33 22.01 -3.30
N GLU A 295 4.22 21.29 -3.99
CA GLU A 295 4.36 19.83 -3.92
C GLU A 295 4.81 19.38 -2.52
N CYS A 296 5.79 20.04 -1.87
CA CYS A 296 6.18 19.78 -0.47
C CYS A 296 4.98 19.86 0.47
N ALA A 297 4.21 20.95 0.37
CA ALA A 297 3.02 21.16 1.19
C ALA A 297 1.96 20.09 0.93
N ALA A 298 1.75 19.69 -0.33
CA ALA A 298 0.80 18.64 -0.69
C ALA A 298 1.21 17.28 -0.12
N VAL A 299 2.51 16.94 -0.15
CA VAL A 299 3.08 15.73 0.46
C VAL A 299 2.80 15.73 1.97
N MET A 300 3.17 16.80 2.68
CA MET A 300 3.04 16.86 4.14
C MET A 300 1.57 16.85 4.60
N LYS A 301 0.69 17.54 3.88
CA LYS A 301 -0.75 17.52 4.14
C LYS A 301 -1.36 16.10 4.09
N VAL A 302 -0.78 15.21 3.28
CA VAL A 302 -1.23 13.82 3.16
C VAL A 302 -0.55 12.91 4.18
N ARG A 303 0.76 13.07 4.39
CA ARG A 303 1.55 12.23 5.31
C ARG A 303 1.27 12.53 6.77
N TRP A 304 1.17 13.80 7.14
CA TRP A 304 1.03 14.25 8.52
C TRP A 304 0.01 15.39 8.63
N TYR A 305 -1.28 15.03 8.58
CA TYR A 305 -2.36 16.02 8.56
C TYR A 305 -2.50 16.78 9.89
N GLU A 306 -2.06 16.19 11.00
CA GLU A 306 -1.99 16.83 12.32
C GLU A 306 -0.84 17.85 12.42
N GLY A 307 0.15 17.76 11.53
CA GLY A 307 1.42 18.49 11.64
C GLY A 307 1.27 20.00 11.69
N GLY A 308 0.36 20.58 10.91
CA GLY A 308 0.12 22.03 10.93
C GLY A 308 -0.29 22.54 12.31
N HIS A 309 -1.22 21.85 12.99
CA HIS A 309 -1.65 22.22 14.34
C HIS A 309 -0.52 22.00 15.36
N LEU A 310 0.19 20.87 15.27
CA LEU A 310 1.25 20.56 16.22
C LEU A 310 2.41 21.57 16.11
N LEU A 311 2.77 21.98 14.90
CA LEU A 311 3.76 23.02 14.67
C LEU A 311 3.29 24.39 15.18
N ASP A 312 2.02 24.76 14.97
CA ASP A 312 1.44 25.97 15.57
C ASP A 312 1.59 25.99 17.10
N THR A 313 1.32 24.85 17.73
CA THR A 313 1.38 24.69 19.19
C THR A 313 2.82 24.77 19.69
N LEU A 314 3.74 24.09 18.99
CA LEU A 314 5.16 24.12 19.29
C LEU A 314 5.74 25.53 19.11
N PHE A 315 5.36 26.26 18.06
CA PHE A 315 5.80 27.63 17.82
C PHE A 315 5.35 28.56 18.96
N TYR A 316 4.09 28.46 19.37
CA TYR A 316 3.59 29.22 20.52
C TYR A 316 4.38 28.91 21.79
N HIS A 317 4.61 27.63 22.07
CA HIS A 317 5.40 27.18 23.23
C HIS A 317 6.85 27.70 23.18
N ALA A 318 7.54 27.54 22.06
CA ALA A 318 8.90 28.03 21.86
C ALA A 318 9.00 29.54 22.10
N ARG A 319 7.99 30.30 21.65
CA ARG A 319 7.91 31.74 21.89
C ARG A 319 7.68 32.08 23.36
N THR A 320 6.84 31.34 24.08
CA THR A 320 6.59 31.56 25.51
C THR A 320 7.79 31.19 26.38
N CYS A 321 8.55 30.17 25.99
CA CYS A 321 9.75 29.71 26.71
C CYS A 321 11.03 30.45 26.29
N VAL A 322 10.92 31.47 25.44
CA VAL A 322 12.05 32.32 24.99
C VAL A 322 13.14 31.49 24.29
N SER A 323 12.73 30.61 23.37
CA SER A 323 13.66 29.93 22.46
C SER A 323 14.46 30.93 21.61
N SER A 324 15.57 30.46 21.03
CA SER A 324 16.42 31.30 20.16
C SER A 324 15.65 31.86 18.96
N GLU A 325 16.03 33.05 18.48
CA GLU A 325 15.45 33.68 17.29
C GLU A 325 15.52 32.75 16.08
N LYS A 326 16.67 32.09 15.87
CA LYS A 326 16.86 31.07 14.84
C LYS A 326 15.81 29.95 14.92
N THR A 327 15.53 29.45 16.12
CA THR A 327 14.51 28.39 16.31
C THR A 327 13.13 28.88 15.88
N LEU A 328 12.76 30.10 16.27
CA LEU A 328 11.47 30.69 15.94
C LEU A 328 11.32 30.96 14.44
N ASP A 329 12.34 31.55 13.82
CA ASP A 329 12.36 31.83 12.38
C ASP A 329 12.23 30.55 11.57
N THR A 330 12.99 29.50 11.91
CA THR A 330 12.90 28.22 11.20
C THR A 330 11.53 27.57 11.40
N LEU A 331 10.92 27.63 12.58
CA LEU A 331 9.57 27.08 12.79
C LEU A 331 8.52 27.81 11.93
N ASP A 332 8.61 29.14 11.82
CA ASP A 332 7.73 29.93 10.96
C ASP A 332 7.93 29.57 9.47
N GLU A 333 9.18 29.45 9.03
CA GLU A 333 9.50 29.03 7.67
C GLU A 333 9.04 27.60 7.35
N MET A 334 9.21 26.67 8.29
CA MET A 334 8.69 25.29 8.17
C MET A 334 7.17 25.30 8.03
N GLN A 335 6.50 26.13 8.82
CA GLN A 335 5.05 26.23 8.74
C GLN A 335 4.61 26.80 7.40
N GLU A 336 5.24 27.87 6.90
CA GLU A 336 4.93 28.42 5.58
C GLU A 336 5.21 27.42 4.44
N LEU A 337 6.30 26.67 4.54
CA LEU A 337 6.73 25.72 3.51
C LEU A 337 5.85 24.45 3.48
N LEU A 338 5.62 23.83 4.63
CA LEU A 338 5.00 22.50 4.73
C LEU A 338 3.49 22.56 4.98
N PHE A 339 3.02 23.61 5.67
CA PHE A 339 1.62 23.77 6.05
C PHE A 339 1.12 25.20 5.81
N PRO A 340 1.22 25.72 4.56
CA PRO A 340 0.88 27.09 4.25
C PRO A 340 -0.56 27.39 4.68
N ARG A 341 -0.72 28.38 5.56
CA ARG A 341 -2.03 28.89 5.94
C ARG A 341 -2.69 29.43 4.67
N ARG A 342 -3.88 28.93 4.32
CA ARG A 342 -4.63 29.46 3.17
C ARG A 342 -4.77 30.96 3.35
N ARG A 343 -3.98 31.76 2.62
CA ARG A 343 -4.20 33.19 2.52
C ARG A 343 -5.61 33.35 1.97
N ALA A 344 -6.52 33.87 2.79
CA ALA A 344 -7.84 34.25 2.30
C ALA A 344 -7.59 35.07 1.03
N ARG A 345 -8.06 34.58 -0.12
CA ARG A 345 -8.00 35.33 -1.37
C ARG A 345 -8.71 36.65 -1.08
N ARG A 346 -7.93 37.72 -0.93
CA ARG A 346 -8.45 39.09 -0.90
C ARG A 346 -8.85 39.48 -2.31
#